data_AF-A0A950T7M5-F1
#
_entry.id   AF-A0A950T7M5-F1
#
_cell.length_a   1.000
_cell.length_b   1.000
_cell.length_c   1.000
_cell.angle_alpha   90.00
_cell.angle_beta   90.00
_cell.angle_gamma   90.00
#
_symmetry.space_group_name_H-M   'P 1'
#
loop_
_entity.id
_entity.type
_entity.pdbx_description
1 polymer ?
#
loop_
_entity_poly.entity_id
_entity_poly.type
_entity_poly.pdbx_seq_one_letter_code
_entity_poly.pdbx_strand_id
1 'polypeptide(L)'
;VALPTLPQQLAVVGGGAIGMEFAQMFHRFGVEITVLERGPNLLDKEDRELADLLCNLLTREGIRMETDAELRQVQSTPEGKCLKFHCGQGGEEEVEVDEILLAIGRRPTLEKLNLAATGVKTGKKGISVDETLRTSTPHIWAAGDVTGGYKFTHVAYEQGKLAAQNAFSAHPQPFTDRVIPWVTYTDPPLAHVGKTEDELRKEGIEYKVSRMKFSEVERAVANGKTDGLVKLLVDTRGQILGGHILGAGADDLLAPLIVAMQAHLPVNMLATSIIPYPTLSEAVRWAADRV
;
A
#
# COMPACT_ATOMS: atom_id res chain seq x y z
N VAL A 1 -18.53 -12.80 -4.44
CA VAL A 1 -19.69 -12.63 -3.54
C VAL A 1 -20.30 -11.29 -3.86
N ALA A 2 -21.60 -11.22 -4.08
CA ALA A 2 -22.31 -9.95 -4.30
C ALA A 2 -22.99 -9.55 -2.99
N LEU A 3 -23.01 -8.26 -2.67
CA LEU A 3 -23.71 -7.69 -1.52
C LEU A 3 -24.87 -6.83 -2.05
N PRO A 4 -26.06 -7.42 -2.27
CA PRO A 4 -27.15 -6.74 -2.96
C PRO A 4 -27.81 -5.62 -2.14
N THR A 5 -27.59 -5.63 -0.82
CA THR A 5 -28.13 -4.65 0.13
C THR A 5 -27.01 -4.20 1.07
N LEU A 6 -26.97 -2.91 1.40
CA LEU A 6 -25.99 -2.40 2.35
C LEU A 6 -26.32 -2.89 3.77
N PRO A 7 -25.33 -3.41 4.53
CA PRO A 7 -25.49 -3.65 5.95
C PRO A 7 -25.57 -2.30 6.69
N GLN A 8 -26.17 -2.30 7.87
CA GLN A 8 -26.08 -1.16 8.79
C GLN A 8 -24.70 -1.14 9.47
N GLN A 9 -24.19 -2.32 9.84
CA GLN A 9 -22.91 -2.48 10.53
C GLN A 9 -22.02 -3.50 9.82
N LEU A 10 -20.76 -3.15 9.59
CA LEU A 10 -19.77 -4.01 8.93
C LEU A 10 -18.45 -4.04 9.73
N ALA A 11 -18.01 -5.25 10.07
CA ALA A 11 -16.67 -5.47 10.60
C ALA A 11 -15.68 -5.76 9.45
N VAL A 12 -14.58 -5.04 9.42
CA VAL A 12 -13.47 -5.28 8.48
C VAL A 12 -12.32 -5.91 9.26
N VAL A 13 -12.01 -7.18 8.99
CA VAL A 13 -10.90 -7.89 9.63
C VAL A 13 -9.67 -7.81 8.74
N GLY A 14 -8.67 -7.05 9.18
CA GLY A 14 -7.43 -6.75 8.47
C GLY A 14 -7.35 -5.27 8.08
N GLY A 15 -6.43 -4.54 8.69
CA GLY A 15 -6.19 -3.10 8.52
C GLY A 15 -5.12 -2.75 7.48
N GLY A 16 -4.94 -3.60 6.47
CA GLY A 16 -4.11 -3.30 5.30
C GLY A 16 -4.85 -2.46 4.25
N ALA A 17 -4.18 -2.10 3.15
CA ALA A 17 -4.71 -1.22 2.10
C ALA A 17 -6.15 -1.57 1.66
N ILE A 18 -6.39 -2.83 1.29
CA ILE A 18 -7.73 -3.31 0.87
C ILE A 18 -8.77 -3.09 1.98
N GLY A 19 -8.43 -3.44 3.22
CA GLY A 19 -9.35 -3.27 4.35
C GLY A 19 -9.74 -1.81 4.55
N MET A 20 -8.75 -0.91 4.48
CA MET A 20 -8.96 0.53 4.66
C MET A 20 -9.75 1.17 3.51
N GLU A 21 -9.48 0.78 2.26
CA GLU A 21 -10.25 1.23 1.09
C GLU A 21 -11.72 0.84 1.21
N PHE A 22 -12.01 -0.43 1.53
CA PHE A 22 -13.39 -0.88 1.70
C PHE A 22 -14.05 -0.27 2.94
N ALA A 23 -13.31 -0.14 4.05
CA ALA A 23 -13.81 0.51 5.27
C ALA A 23 -14.31 1.93 4.96
N GLN A 24 -13.49 2.76 4.31
CA GLN A 24 -13.90 4.11 3.96
C GLN A 24 -15.04 4.13 2.94
N MET A 25 -14.96 3.28 1.89
CA MET A 25 -16.02 3.21 0.89
C MET A 25 -17.38 2.88 1.50
N PHE A 26 -17.46 1.85 2.35
CA PHE A 26 -18.72 1.49 3.02
C PHE A 26 -19.17 2.55 4.03
N HIS A 27 -18.24 3.14 4.78
CA HIS A 27 -18.55 4.26 5.67
C HIS A 27 -19.22 5.43 4.92
N ARG A 28 -18.70 5.78 3.74
CA ARG A 28 -19.27 6.83 2.88
C ARG A 28 -20.63 6.47 2.28
N PHE A 29 -20.99 5.19 2.25
CA PHE A 29 -22.36 4.73 1.95
C PHE A 29 -23.30 4.72 3.17
N GLY A 30 -22.84 5.18 4.34
CA GLY A 30 -23.63 5.26 5.56
C GLY A 30 -23.60 3.99 6.42
N VAL A 31 -22.65 3.08 6.17
CA VAL A 31 -22.44 1.89 7.00
C VAL A 31 -21.58 2.25 8.21
N GLU A 32 -21.94 1.76 9.39
CA GLU A 32 -21.08 1.85 10.57
C GLU A 32 -19.95 0.81 10.48
N ILE A 33 -18.71 1.27 10.66
CA ILE A 33 -17.52 0.45 10.39
C ILE A 33 -16.68 0.28 11.64
N THR A 34 -16.33 -0.99 11.90
CA THR A 34 -15.26 -1.35 12.85
C THR A 34 -14.17 -2.12 12.11
N VAL A 35 -12.95 -1.57 12.06
CA VAL A 35 -11.76 -2.25 11.54
C VAL A 35 -11.04 -2.94 12.68
N LEU A 36 -10.74 -4.22 12.54
CA LEU A 36 -9.97 -5.02 13.50
C LEU A 36 -8.64 -5.43 12.84
N GLU A 37 -7.53 -4.93 13.37
CA GLU A 37 -6.18 -5.31 12.96
C GLU A 37 -5.48 -6.05 14.10
N ARG A 38 -4.95 -7.23 13.78
CA ARG A 38 -4.27 -8.07 14.76
C ARG A 38 -2.93 -7.47 15.19
N GLY A 39 -2.22 -6.83 14.28
CA GLY A 39 -0.95 -6.17 14.56
C GLY A 39 -1.13 -4.84 15.32
N PRO A 40 -0.01 -4.28 15.81
CA PRO A 40 -0.04 -3.00 16.53
C PRO A 40 -0.28 -1.80 15.62
N ASN A 41 -0.18 -1.98 14.30
CA ASN A 41 -0.20 -0.90 13.31
C ASN A 41 -1.17 -1.23 12.17
N LEU A 42 -2.03 -0.27 11.85
CA LEU A 42 -2.75 -0.22 10.58
C LEU A 42 -1.77 0.19 9.46
N LEU A 43 -2.04 -0.28 8.24
CA LEU A 43 -1.26 0.07 7.05
C LEU A 43 0.25 -0.17 7.26
N ASP A 44 0.61 -1.37 7.70
CA ASP A 44 1.97 -1.75 8.13
C ASP A 44 3.06 -1.66 7.03
N LYS A 45 2.66 -1.47 5.77
CA LYS A 45 3.56 -1.28 4.62
C LYS A 45 3.80 0.19 4.25
N GLU A 46 3.06 1.11 4.86
CA GLU A 46 3.15 2.54 4.60
C GLU A 46 4.11 3.21 5.58
N ASP A 47 4.64 4.38 5.24
CA ASP A 47 5.40 5.21 6.19
C ASP A 47 4.53 5.59 7.40
N ARG A 48 5.08 5.39 8.60
CA ARG A 48 4.30 5.43 9.83
C ARG A 48 3.64 6.77 10.12
N GLU A 49 4.32 7.87 9.83
CA GLU A 49 3.78 9.20 10.03
C GLU A 49 2.54 9.47 9.16
N LEU A 50 2.59 9.04 7.89
CA LEU A 50 1.49 9.26 6.96
C LEU A 50 0.35 8.27 7.20
N ALA A 51 0.65 7.03 7.55
CA ALA A 51 -0.35 6.04 7.96
C ALA A 51 -1.14 6.53 9.17
N ASP A 52 -0.46 7.01 10.21
CA ASP A 52 -1.11 7.52 11.42
C ASP A 52 -1.94 8.78 11.13
N LEU A 53 -1.47 9.64 10.22
CA LEU A 53 -2.25 10.80 9.77
C LEU A 53 -3.54 10.37 9.05
N LEU A 54 -3.48 9.40 8.14
CA LEU A 54 -4.67 8.84 7.48
C LEU A 54 -5.63 8.20 8.49
N CYS A 55 -5.12 7.38 9.41
CA CYS A 55 -5.94 6.77 10.45
C CYS A 55 -6.65 7.85 11.30
N ASN A 56 -5.94 8.91 11.69
CA ASN A 56 -6.57 10.02 12.42
C ASN A 56 -7.67 10.72 11.63
N LEU A 57 -7.52 10.86 10.30
CA LEU A 57 -8.58 11.40 9.44
C LEU A 57 -9.80 10.46 9.42
N LEU A 58 -9.59 9.17 9.20
CA LEU A 58 -10.67 8.17 9.16
C LEU A 58 -11.39 8.01 10.50
N THR A 59 -10.69 8.08 11.63
CA THR A 59 -11.30 8.11 12.97
C THR A 59 -12.21 9.33 13.13
N ARG A 60 -11.80 10.50 12.63
CA ARG A 60 -12.62 11.73 12.69
C ARG A 60 -13.86 11.65 11.79
N GLU A 61 -13.81 10.86 10.72
CA GLU A 61 -14.99 10.56 9.90
C GLU A 61 -16.00 9.67 10.66
N GLY A 62 -15.54 8.91 11.65
CA GLY A 62 -16.37 8.04 12.48
C GLY A 62 -16.09 6.55 12.28
N ILE A 63 -14.98 6.20 11.61
CA ILE A 63 -14.56 4.80 11.47
C ILE A 63 -13.88 4.35 12.77
N ARG A 64 -14.45 3.35 13.44
CA ARG A 64 -13.82 2.70 14.60
C ARG A 64 -12.70 1.80 14.11
N MET A 65 -11.52 1.89 14.73
CA MET A 65 -10.38 1.06 14.36
C MET A 65 -9.66 0.58 15.60
N GLU A 66 -9.49 -0.73 15.71
CA GLU A 66 -8.85 -1.41 16.83
C GLU A 66 -7.59 -2.13 16.35
N THR A 67 -6.45 -1.81 16.95
CA THR A 67 -5.17 -2.51 16.75
C THR A 67 -4.92 -3.48 17.89
N ASP A 68 -3.93 -4.37 17.72
CA ASP A 68 -3.68 -5.48 18.64
C ASP A 68 -4.94 -6.31 18.93
N ALA A 69 -5.89 -6.33 17.99
CA ALA A 69 -7.20 -6.93 18.10
C ALA A 69 -7.14 -8.39 17.65
N GLU A 70 -6.91 -9.29 18.61
CA GLU A 70 -6.88 -10.73 18.33
C GLU A 70 -8.30 -11.30 18.33
N LEU A 71 -8.86 -11.49 17.14
CA LEU A 71 -10.15 -12.14 16.94
C LEU A 71 -10.12 -13.60 17.43
N ARG A 72 -10.93 -13.90 18.46
CA ARG A 72 -11.01 -15.23 19.09
C ARG A 72 -12.17 -16.05 18.58
N GLN A 73 -13.31 -15.40 18.37
CA GLN A 73 -14.54 -16.11 18.05
C GLN A 73 -15.44 -15.26 17.16
N VAL A 74 -16.12 -15.92 16.22
CA VAL A 74 -17.22 -15.36 15.45
C VAL A 74 -18.42 -16.28 15.62
N GLN A 75 -19.55 -15.73 16.03
CA GLN A 75 -20.80 -16.46 16.20
C GLN A 75 -21.90 -15.81 15.36
N SER A 76 -22.74 -16.61 14.71
CA SER A 76 -23.99 -16.10 14.15
C SER A 76 -24.99 -15.89 15.27
N THR A 77 -25.66 -14.73 15.26
CA THR A 77 -26.76 -14.38 16.16
C THR A 77 -28.05 -14.22 15.34
N PRO A 78 -29.24 -14.21 15.96
CA PRO A 78 -30.48 -13.87 15.26
C PRO A 78 -30.44 -12.49 14.58
N GLU A 79 -29.66 -11.56 15.13
CA GLU A 79 -29.50 -10.17 14.69
C GLU A 79 -28.36 -9.98 13.68
N GLY A 80 -27.48 -10.97 13.49
CA GLY A 80 -26.34 -10.87 12.57
C GLY A 80 -25.17 -11.77 12.98
N LYS A 81 -24.03 -11.15 13.30
CA LYS A 81 -22.78 -11.81 13.66
C LYS A 81 -22.14 -11.08 14.84
N CYS A 82 -21.75 -11.82 15.88
CA CYS A 82 -20.99 -11.30 17.02
C CYS A 82 -19.52 -11.74 16.89
N LEU A 83 -18.59 -10.78 16.95
CA LEU A 83 -17.16 -11.00 16.94
C LEU A 83 -16.61 -10.72 18.33
N LYS A 84 -15.94 -11.71 18.94
CA LYS A 84 -15.21 -11.56 20.20
C LYS A 84 -13.73 -11.46 19.94
N PHE A 85 -13.09 -10.42 20.45
CA PHE A 85 -11.67 -10.14 20.25
C PHE A 85 -11.02 -9.60 21.52
N HIS A 86 -9.70 -9.59 21.56
CA HIS A 86 -8.93 -9.06 22.67
C HIS A 86 -8.02 -7.95 22.15
N CYS A 87 -8.05 -6.78 22.77
CA CYS A 87 -7.18 -5.65 22.41
C CYS A 87 -5.96 -5.58 23.32
N GLY A 88 -4.80 -6.05 22.85
CA GLY A 88 -3.52 -5.89 23.56
C GLY A 88 -3.50 -6.50 24.97
N GLN A 89 -3.37 -5.66 26.01
CA GLN A 89 -3.42 -6.06 27.43
C GLN A 89 -4.81 -5.82 28.08
N GLY A 90 -5.81 -5.47 27.26
CA GLY A 90 -7.16 -5.13 27.68
C GLY A 90 -8.00 -6.34 28.09
N GLY A 91 -9.32 -6.16 28.11
CA GLY A 91 -10.28 -7.25 28.32
C GLY A 91 -10.67 -7.94 27.02
N GLU A 92 -11.53 -8.96 27.11
CA GLU A 92 -12.30 -9.41 25.95
C GLU A 92 -13.34 -8.33 25.59
N GLU A 93 -13.41 -7.98 24.32
CA GLU A 93 -14.36 -7.07 23.72
C GLU A 93 -15.23 -7.80 22.70
N GLU A 94 -16.42 -7.25 22.45
CA GLU A 94 -17.38 -7.81 21.51
C GLU A 94 -17.93 -6.70 20.59
N VAL A 95 -18.18 -7.06 19.33
CA VAL A 95 -18.91 -6.20 18.39
C VAL A 95 -19.93 -7.04 17.62
N GLU A 96 -21.17 -6.54 17.58
CA GLU A 96 -22.23 -7.08 16.73
C GLU A 96 -22.25 -6.33 15.41
N VAL A 97 -22.37 -7.07 14.30
CA VAL A 97 -22.43 -6.54 12.94
C VAL A 97 -23.33 -7.39 12.07
N ASP A 98 -23.86 -6.80 11.00
CA ASP A 98 -24.63 -7.57 10.01
C ASP A 98 -23.71 -8.44 9.17
N GLU A 99 -22.57 -7.87 8.74
CA GLU A 99 -21.62 -8.51 7.82
C GLU A 99 -20.16 -8.35 8.23
N ILE A 100 -19.34 -9.28 7.73
CA ILE A 100 -17.89 -9.32 7.98
C ILE A 100 -17.15 -9.34 6.64
N LEU A 101 -16.24 -8.39 6.45
CA LEU A 101 -15.28 -8.39 5.36
C LEU A 101 -13.93 -8.91 5.87
N LEU A 102 -13.46 -10.03 5.30
CA LEU A 102 -12.12 -10.56 5.58
C LEU A 102 -11.09 -9.99 4.59
N ALA A 103 -10.27 -9.06 5.06
CA ALA A 103 -9.21 -8.38 4.31
C ALA A 103 -7.78 -8.78 4.78
N ILE A 104 -7.63 -10.00 5.29
CA ILE A 104 -6.40 -10.55 5.90
C ILE A 104 -5.28 -10.96 4.91
N GLY A 105 -5.35 -10.46 3.69
CA GLY A 105 -4.39 -10.74 2.61
C GLY A 105 -4.83 -11.85 1.65
N ARG A 106 -3.97 -12.08 0.65
CA ARG A 106 -4.25 -12.91 -0.52
C ARG A 106 -3.27 -14.08 -0.61
N ARG A 107 -3.75 -15.25 -1.01
CA ARG A 107 -2.92 -16.43 -1.34
C ARG A 107 -2.96 -16.71 -2.84
N PRO A 108 -1.86 -17.15 -3.45
CA PRO A 108 -1.86 -17.52 -4.86
C PRO A 108 -2.72 -18.77 -5.09
N THR A 109 -3.52 -18.77 -6.16
CA THR A 109 -4.35 -19.91 -6.57
C THR A 109 -3.55 -20.83 -7.47
N LEU A 110 -3.14 -22.00 -6.98
CA LEU A 110 -2.23 -22.93 -7.67
C LEU A 110 -2.85 -24.30 -7.96
N GLU A 111 -3.96 -24.61 -7.31
CA GLU A 111 -4.52 -25.97 -7.18
C GLU A 111 -4.91 -26.55 -8.55
N LYS A 112 -5.37 -25.69 -9.46
CA LYS A 112 -5.84 -26.10 -10.80
C LYS A 112 -4.70 -26.31 -11.81
N LEU A 113 -3.46 -25.98 -11.47
CA LEU A 113 -2.33 -25.99 -12.42
C LEU A 113 -1.60 -27.33 -12.51
N ASN A 114 -1.89 -28.29 -11.61
CA ASN A 114 -1.21 -29.60 -11.54
C ASN A 114 0.34 -29.48 -11.62
N LEU A 115 0.93 -28.58 -10.83
CA LEU A 115 2.36 -28.27 -10.87
C LEU A 115 3.27 -29.48 -10.61
N ALA A 116 2.76 -30.50 -9.92
CA ALA A 116 3.49 -31.76 -9.70
C ALA A 116 3.86 -32.46 -11.02
N ALA A 117 3.04 -32.32 -12.07
CA ALA A 117 3.30 -32.90 -13.38
C ALA A 117 4.35 -32.13 -14.21
N THR A 118 4.75 -30.93 -13.79
CA THR A 118 5.61 -30.04 -14.59
C THR A 118 7.02 -29.86 -14.01
N GLY A 119 7.27 -30.35 -12.79
CA GLY A 119 8.54 -30.13 -12.07
C GLY A 119 8.71 -28.71 -11.50
N VAL A 120 7.67 -27.87 -11.59
CA VAL A 120 7.67 -26.51 -11.03
C VAL A 120 7.57 -26.57 -9.52
N LYS A 121 8.56 -26.00 -8.84
CA LYS A 121 8.62 -25.90 -7.38
C LYS A 121 7.81 -24.71 -6.87
N THR A 122 7.15 -24.92 -5.75
CA THR A 122 6.43 -23.88 -4.99
C THR A 122 7.08 -23.68 -3.63
N GLY A 123 7.16 -22.43 -3.18
CA GLY A 123 7.54 -22.06 -1.81
C GLY A 123 6.34 -21.58 -0.99
N LYS A 124 6.62 -21.11 0.24
CA LYS A 124 5.58 -20.57 1.14
C LYS A 124 4.77 -19.41 0.55
N LYS A 125 5.35 -18.68 -0.41
CA LYS A 125 4.76 -17.47 -1.00
C LYS A 125 4.08 -17.71 -2.36
N GLY A 126 4.31 -18.85 -3.02
CA GLY A 126 3.83 -19.11 -4.38
C GLY A 126 4.81 -19.93 -5.22
N ILE A 127 4.71 -19.82 -6.54
CA ILE A 127 5.67 -20.42 -7.49
C ILE A 127 7.04 -19.77 -7.29
N SER A 128 8.08 -20.60 -7.11
CA SER A 128 9.44 -20.10 -6.99
C SER A 128 9.99 -19.75 -8.37
N VAL A 129 10.50 -18.52 -8.50
CA VAL A 129 11.16 -18.03 -9.71
C VAL A 129 12.53 -17.45 -9.38
N ASP A 130 13.44 -17.49 -10.34
CA ASP A 130 14.68 -16.71 -10.29
C ASP A 130 14.45 -15.24 -10.67
N GLU A 131 15.52 -14.43 -10.68
CA GLU A 131 15.47 -13.01 -11.03
C GLU A 131 14.94 -12.77 -12.46
N THR A 132 15.05 -13.75 -13.35
CA THR A 132 14.56 -13.67 -14.75
C THR A 132 13.11 -14.16 -14.89
N LEU A 133 12.43 -14.39 -13.76
CA LEU A 133 11.06 -14.92 -13.66
C LEU A 133 10.91 -16.37 -14.14
N ARG A 134 12.02 -17.09 -14.31
CA ARG A 134 12.04 -18.49 -14.72
C ARG A 134 11.79 -19.38 -13.50
N THR A 135 10.97 -20.40 -13.67
CA THR A 135 10.70 -21.38 -12.60
C THR A 135 11.83 -22.41 -12.47
N SER A 136 11.69 -23.40 -11.58
CA SER A 136 12.59 -24.55 -11.52
C SER A 136 12.60 -25.41 -12.78
N THR A 137 11.62 -25.24 -13.68
CA THR A 137 11.55 -25.93 -14.96
C THR A 137 12.03 -24.98 -16.07
N PRO A 138 13.10 -25.29 -16.83
CA PRO A 138 13.80 -24.31 -17.68
C PRO A 138 12.97 -23.64 -18.79
N HIS A 139 11.87 -24.27 -19.20
CA HIS A 139 10.98 -23.80 -20.25
C HIS A 139 9.65 -23.24 -19.71
N ILE A 140 9.56 -22.97 -18.39
CA ILE A 140 8.37 -22.42 -17.74
C ILE A 140 8.74 -21.17 -16.95
N TRP A 141 7.98 -20.10 -17.15
CA TRP A 141 8.07 -18.83 -16.44
C TRP A 141 6.78 -18.56 -15.67
N ALA A 142 6.86 -17.73 -14.63
CA ALA A 142 5.70 -17.29 -13.86
C ALA A 142 5.80 -15.80 -13.53
N ALA A 143 4.66 -15.11 -13.55
CA ALA A 143 4.56 -13.67 -13.34
C ALA A 143 3.30 -13.29 -12.56
N GLY A 144 3.33 -12.17 -11.85
CA GLY A 144 2.25 -11.63 -11.04
C GLY A 144 2.12 -12.29 -9.66
N ASP A 145 0.94 -12.14 -9.05
CA ASP A 145 0.62 -12.60 -7.68
C ASP A 145 1.04 -14.05 -7.39
N VAL A 146 1.06 -14.90 -8.41
CA VAL A 146 1.43 -16.32 -8.32
C VAL A 146 2.87 -16.54 -7.83
N THR A 147 3.75 -15.55 -8.03
CA THR A 147 5.16 -15.57 -7.61
C THR A 147 5.36 -15.14 -6.15
N GLY A 148 4.32 -14.56 -5.52
CA GLY A 148 4.34 -14.20 -4.10
C GLY A 148 5.11 -12.93 -3.73
N GLY A 149 5.57 -12.16 -4.74
CA GLY A 149 6.17 -10.83 -4.56
C GLY A 149 5.12 -9.73 -4.35
N TYR A 150 5.32 -8.58 -5.00
CA TYR A 150 4.34 -7.49 -5.02
C TYR A 150 3.09 -7.90 -5.79
N LYS A 151 1.92 -7.78 -5.16
CA LYS A 151 0.62 -8.22 -5.69
C LYS A 151 -0.15 -7.06 -6.32
N PHE A 152 0.50 -6.43 -7.29
CA PHE A 152 -0.03 -5.25 -7.97
C PHE A 152 -0.19 -5.50 -9.46
N THR A 153 -1.26 -4.95 -10.04
CA THR A 153 -1.53 -5.07 -11.47
C THR A 153 -0.39 -4.51 -12.31
N HIS A 154 0.17 -3.35 -11.96
CA HIS A 154 1.31 -2.76 -12.68
C HIS A 154 2.57 -3.62 -12.60
N VAL A 155 2.83 -4.25 -11.45
CA VAL A 155 3.94 -5.20 -11.31
C VAL A 155 3.69 -6.47 -12.12
N ALA A 156 2.48 -7.03 -12.06
CA ALA A 156 2.12 -8.23 -12.81
C ALA A 156 2.22 -8.01 -14.33
N TYR A 157 1.83 -6.83 -14.81
CA TYR A 157 1.97 -6.44 -16.21
C TYR A 157 3.44 -6.44 -16.67
N GLU A 158 4.31 -5.73 -15.93
CA GLU A 158 5.74 -5.67 -16.27
C GLU A 158 6.43 -7.03 -16.12
N GLN A 159 6.08 -7.81 -15.10
CA GLN A 159 6.57 -9.18 -14.97
C GLN A 159 6.11 -10.06 -16.12
N GLY A 160 4.84 -9.96 -16.55
CA GLY A 160 4.30 -10.74 -17.67
C GLY A 160 5.03 -10.43 -18.98
N LYS A 161 5.23 -9.13 -19.26
CA LYS A 161 6.01 -8.65 -20.41
C LYS A 161 7.44 -9.19 -20.38
N LEU A 162 8.12 -9.07 -19.24
CA LEU A 162 9.50 -9.53 -19.09
C LEU A 162 9.62 -11.06 -19.19
N ALA A 163 8.71 -11.81 -18.56
CA ALA A 163 8.68 -13.27 -18.64
C ALA A 163 8.52 -13.74 -20.09
N ALA A 164 7.62 -13.10 -20.86
CA ALA A 164 7.46 -13.38 -22.28
C ALA A 164 8.74 -13.08 -23.08
N GLN A 165 9.41 -11.95 -22.82
CA GLN A 165 10.69 -11.62 -23.47
C GLN A 165 11.79 -12.63 -23.11
N ASN A 166 11.91 -12.98 -21.83
CA ASN A 166 12.92 -13.90 -21.34
C ASN A 166 12.71 -15.34 -21.85
N ALA A 167 11.48 -15.74 -22.15
CA ALA A 167 11.18 -17.04 -22.73
C ALA A 167 11.80 -17.25 -24.13
N PHE A 168 12.02 -16.17 -24.88
CA PHE A 168 12.61 -16.22 -26.23
C PHE A 168 14.00 -15.58 -26.32
N SER A 169 14.56 -15.12 -25.21
CA SER A 169 15.85 -14.42 -25.19
C SER A 169 17.02 -15.38 -24.94
N ALA A 170 18.09 -15.24 -25.73
CA ALA A 170 19.38 -15.85 -25.42
C ALA A 170 20.06 -15.21 -24.18
N HIS A 171 19.65 -13.99 -23.81
CA HIS A 171 20.17 -13.23 -22.67
C HIS A 171 19.01 -12.70 -21.82
N PRO A 172 18.39 -13.56 -20.98
CA PRO A 172 17.30 -13.16 -20.11
C PRO A 172 17.68 -11.98 -19.21
N GLN A 173 16.77 -11.04 -19.04
CA GLN A 173 16.97 -9.84 -18.24
C GLN A 173 16.33 -10.02 -16.85
N PRO A 174 16.97 -9.52 -15.78
CA PRO A 174 16.43 -9.64 -14.43
C PRO A 174 15.27 -8.66 -14.18
N PHE A 175 14.37 -9.06 -13.29
CA PHE A 175 13.36 -8.23 -12.64
C PHE A 175 13.90 -7.68 -11.31
N THR A 176 15.10 -7.09 -11.34
CA THR A 176 15.73 -6.42 -10.20
C THR A 176 15.64 -4.90 -10.37
N ASP A 177 15.94 -4.15 -9.30
CA ASP A 177 16.13 -2.69 -9.32
C ASP A 177 14.95 -1.90 -9.88
N ARG A 178 13.73 -2.40 -9.64
CA ARG A 178 12.49 -1.74 -10.05
C ARG A 178 12.06 -0.74 -9.00
N VAL A 179 11.73 0.46 -9.44
CA VAL A 179 11.06 1.47 -8.62
C VAL A 179 9.57 1.14 -8.61
N ILE A 180 9.11 0.49 -7.54
CA ILE A 180 7.73 -0.01 -7.44
C ILE A 180 6.91 0.98 -6.61
N PRO A 181 5.89 1.63 -7.21
CA PRO A 181 4.97 2.47 -6.46
C PRO A 181 3.91 1.61 -5.74
N TRP A 182 3.45 2.14 -4.63
CA TRP A 182 2.37 1.61 -3.81
C TRP A 182 1.34 2.70 -3.57
N VAL A 183 0.06 2.38 -3.70
CA VAL A 183 -1.04 3.31 -3.44
C VAL A 183 -2.15 2.59 -2.70
N THR A 184 -2.62 3.20 -1.63
CA THR A 184 -3.87 2.90 -0.93
C THR A 184 -4.88 3.98 -1.30
N TYR A 185 -5.94 3.60 -2.01
CA TYR A 185 -6.91 4.51 -2.63
C TYR A 185 -8.05 4.94 -1.69
N THR A 186 -7.68 5.46 -0.51
CA THR A 186 -8.59 6.23 0.36
C THR A 186 -8.80 7.65 -0.19
N ASP A 187 -9.68 8.45 0.41
CA ASP A 187 -9.76 9.90 0.25
C ASP A 187 -9.35 10.60 1.56
N PRO A 188 -8.19 11.29 1.60
CA PRO A 188 -7.22 11.41 0.53
C PRO A 188 -6.43 10.11 0.27
N PRO A 189 -5.91 9.89 -0.96
CA PRO A 189 -5.05 8.74 -1.25
C PRO A 189 -3.73 8.81 -0.49
N LEU A 190 -3.22 7.64 -0.11
CA LEU A 190 -1.89 7.44 0.48
C LEU A 190 -1.02 6.68 -0.52
N ALA A 191 0.06 7.33 -0.97
CA ALA A 191 0.94 6.79 -1.99
C ALA A 191 2.39 6.85 -1.53
N HIS A 192 3.19 5.83 -1.85
CA HIS A 192 4.62 5.86 -1.63
C HIS A 192 5.43 5.14 -2.71
N VAL A 193 6.71 5.48 -2.76
CA VAL A 193 7.72 4.81 -3.57
C VAL A 193 9.04 4.78 -2.81
N GLY A 194 9.82 3.71 -2.97
CA GLY A 194 11.09 3.54 -2.27
C GLY A 194 10.91 3.10 -0.83
N LYS A 195 11.89 3.44 0.02
CA LYS A 195 11.95 2.99 1.41
C LYS A 195 11.17 3.90 2.35
N THR A 196 10.65 3.32 3.42
CA THR A 196 10.10 4.02 4.58
C THR A 196 11.19 4.44 5.57
N GLU A 197 10.89 5.35 6.50
CA GLU A 197 11.84 5.69 7.58
C GLU A 197 12.23 4.46 8.42
N ASP A 198 11.28 3.58 8.72
CA ASP A 198 11.53 2.41 9.56
C ASP A 198 12.43 1.38 8.86
N GLU A 199 12.30 1.21 7.55
CA GLU A 199 13.23 0.40 6.76
C GLU A 199 14.64 0.99 6.76
N LEU A 200 14.76 2.31 6.53
CA LEU A 200 16.07 2.98 6.53
C LEU A 200 16.76 2.89 7.89
N ARG A 201 16.03 3.11 8.98
CA ARG A 201 16.53 2.97 10.35
C ARG A 201 16.98 1.55 10.64
N LYS A 202 16.18 0.55 10.25
CA LYS A 202 16.51 -0.87 10.43
C LYS A 202 17.76 -1.29 9.65
N GLU A 203 17.96 -0.71 8.48
CA GLU A 203 19.15 -0.95 7.65
C GLU A 203 20.37 -0.10 8.06
N GLY A 204 20.22 0.86 8.99
CA GLY A 204 21.30 1.75 9.41
C GLY A 204 21.75 2.73 8.32
N ILE A 205 20.86 3.06 7.38
CA ILE A 205 21.13 4.02 6.31
C ILE A 205 20.87 5.43 6.83
N GLU A 206 21.84 6.33 6.66
CA GLU A 206 21.66 7.75 6.98
C GLU A 206 20.80 8.45 5.91
N TYR A 207 19.85 9.27 6.38
CA TYR A 207 18.96 10.03 5.50
C TYR A 207 18.55 11.36 6.14
N LYS A 208 18.15 12.30 5.30
CA LYS A 208 17.46 13.54 5.65
C LYS A 208 15.97 13.39 5.35
N VAL A 209 15.15 14.13 6.08
CA VAL A 209 13.70 14.16 5.90
C VAL A 209 13.26 15.58 5.57
N SER A 210 12.50 15.74 4.49
CA SER A 210 11.79 16.98 4.19
C SER A 210 10.29 16.75 4.15
N ARG A 211 9.50 17.79 4.46
CA ARG A 211 8.04 17.74 4.52
C ARG A 211 7.42 18.98 3.89
N MET A 212 6.32 18.78 3.17
CA MET A 212 5.45 19.82 2.64
C MET A 212 4.00 19.50 2.94
N LYS A 213 3.33 20.27 3.80
CA LYS A 213 1.92 20.06 4.10
C LYS A 213 1.05 20.58 2.96
N PHE A 214 -0.03 19.89 2.64
CA PHE A 214 -0.97 20.40 1.63
C PHE A 214 -1.66 21.70 2.08
N SER A 215 -1.73 21.98 3.38
CA SER A 215 -2.15 23.29 3.91
C SER A 215 -1.25 24.46 3.54
N GLU A 216 -0.01 24.20 3.09
CA GLU A 216 0.95 25.21 2.63
C GLU A 216 0.99 25.32 1.09
N VAL A 217 0.20 24.50 0.38
CA VAL A 217 0.16 24.45 -1.09
C VAL A 217 -1.09 25.18 -1.57
N GLU A 218 -0.90 26.31 -2.24
CA GLU A 218 -2.01 27.21 -2.58
C GLU A 218 -3.11 26.56 -3.43
N ARG A 219 -2.76 25.66 -4.36
CA ARG A 219 -3.77 24.90 -5.10
C ARG A 219 -4.61 24.01 -4.18
N ALA A 220 -4.01 23.37 -3.18
CA ALA A 220 -4.74 22.51 -2.25
C ALA A 220 -5.66 23.34 -1.34
N VAL A 221 -5.19 24.50 -0.89
CA VAL A 221 -6.01 25.49 -0.16
C VAL A 221 -7.19 25.96 -1.02
N ALA A 222 -6.95 26.36 -2.27
CA ALA A 222 -8.00 26.80 -3.20
C ALA A 222 -9.04 25.71 -3.49
N ASN A 223 -8.62 24.43 -3.48
CA ASN A 223 -9.51 23.28 -3.67
C ASN A 223 -10.22 22.84 -2.38
N GLY A 224 -9.88 23.39 -1.21
CA GLY A 224 -10.37 22.91 0.09
C GLY A 224 -9.91 21.49 0.44
N LYS A 225 -8.79 21.04 -0.13
CA LYS A 225 -8.23 19.69 0.04
C LYS A 225 -6.82 19.80 0.64
N THR A 226 -6.75 20.20 1.92
CA THR A 226 -5.50 20.53 2.62
C THR A 226 -4.97 19.41 3.52
N ASP A 227 -5.69 18.29 3.62
CA ASP A 227 -5.29 17.17 4.46
C ASP A 227 -4.03 16.49 3.91
N GLY A 228 -3.15 16.10 4.83
CA GLY A 228 -1.95 15.35 4.51
C GLY A 228 -0.71 16.18 4.18
N LEU A 229 0.31 15.50 3.65
CA LEU A 229 1.62 16.05 3.33
C LEU A 229 2.36 15.21 2.29
N VAL A 230 3.36 15.82 1.67
CA VAL A 230 4.48 15.14 0.99
C VAL A 230 5.65 15.03 1.95
N LYS A 231 6.29 13.86 2.00
CA LYS A 231 7.50 13.58 2.77
C LYS A 231 8.53 12.90 1.88
N LEU A 232 9.75 13.45 1.85
CA LEU A 232 10.87 12.86 1.09
C LEU A 232 11.97 12.41 2.03
N LEU A 233 12.57 11.27 1.70
CA LEU A 233 13.72 10.69 2.38
C LEU A 233 14.89 10.70 1.39
N VAL A 234 15.99 11.35 1.76
CA VAL A 234 17.11 11.61 0.84
C VAL A 234 18.44 11.26 1.51
N ASP A 235 19.34 10.59 0.79
CA ASP A 235 20.68 10.26 1.30
C ASP A 235 21.59 11.50 1.41
N THR A 236 22.76 11.33 2.01
CA THR A 236 23.75 12.41 2.17
C THR A 236 24.31 12.97 0.86
N ARG A 237 24.11 12.28 -0.26
CA ARG A 237 24.52 12.67 -1.62
C ARG A 237 23.38 13.29 -2.43
N GLY A 238 22.19 13.45 -1.84
CA GLY A 238 21.03 14.03 -2.50
C GLY A 238 20.22 13.03 -3.34
N GLN A 239 20.42 11.71 -3.18
CA GLN A 239 19.62 10.69 -3.86
C GLN A 239 18.32 10.41 -3.10
N ILE A 240 17.21 10.32 -3.82
CA ILE A 240 15.90 10.02 -3.24
C ILE A 240 15.87 8.55 -2.84
N LEU A 241 15.70 8.28 -1.55
CA LEU A 241 15.58 6.94 -0.97
C LEU A 241 14.12 6.51 -0.84
N GLY A 242 13.22 7.47 -0.66
CA GLY A 242 11.79 7.25 -0.61
C GLY A 242 10.99 8.55 -0.69
N GLY A 243 9.77 8.43 -1.18
CA GLY A 243 8.82 9.53 -1.24
C GLY A 243 7.43 9.04 -0.88
N HIS A 244 6.78 9.76 0.04
CA HIS A 244 5.53 9.37 0.68
C HIS A 244 4.58 10.55 0.62
N ILE A 245 3.36 10.34 0.14
CA ILE A 245 2.36 11.39 -0.10
C ILE A 245 1.02 10.94 0.43
N LEU A 246 0.44 11.72 1.34
CA LEU A 246 -0.96 11.62 1.73
C LEU A 246 -1.62 12.92 1.30
N GLY A 247 -2.60 12.86 0.42
CA GLY A 247 -3.29 14.06 -0.04
C GLY A 247 -3.99 13.87 -1.38
N ALA A 248 -4.73 14.88 -1.82
CA ALA A 248 -5.44 14.83 -3.09
C ALA A 248 -4.47 14.59 -4.25
N GLY A 249 -4.76 13.57 -5.06
CA GLY A 249 -3.93 13.18 -6.22
C GLY A 249 -2.57 12.59 -5.85
N ALA A 250 -2.37 12.08 -4.63
CA ALA A 250 -1.09 11.47 -4.22
C ALA A 250 -0.61 10.36 -5.17
N ASP A 251 -1.55 9.60 -5.74
CA ASP A 251 -1.36 8.57 -6.75
C ASP A 251 -0.71 9.09 -8.05
N ASP A 252 -1.11 10.28 -8.51
CA ASP A 252 -0.52 10.93 -9.67
C ASP A 252 0.78 11.70 -9.32
N LEU A 253 0.80 12.33 -8.14
CA LEU A 253 1.93 13.13 -7.65
C LEU A 253 3.19 12.30 -7.38
N LEU A 254 3.05 10.98 -7.31
CA LEU A 254 4.16 10.05 -7.17
C LEU A 254 5.00 9.93 -8.45
N ALA A 255 4.44 10.24 -9.62
CA ALA A 255 5.08 10.00 -10.92
C ALA A 255 6.47 10.68 -11.07
N PRO A 256 6.68 11.97 -10.71
CA PRO A 256 8.01 12.58 -10.78
C PRO A 256 9.05 11.90 -9.89
N LEU A 257 8.64 11.38 -8.73
CA LEU A 257 9.52 10.65 -7.82
C LEU A 257 9.92 9.29 -8.40
N ILE A 258 8.97 8.57 -8.99
CA ILE A 258 9.23 7.30 -9.68
C ILE A 258 10.28 7.52 -10.78
N VAL A 259 10.09 8.52 -11.63
CA VAL A 259 11.02 8.83 -12.73
C VAL A 259 12.38 9.26 -12.20
N ALA A 260 12.43 10.13 -11.19
CA ALA A 260 13.68 10.60 -10.61
C ALA A 260 14.48 9.44 -9.99
N MET A 261 13.84 8.56 -9.23
CA MET A 261 14.48 7.38 -8.64
C MET A 261 14.97 6.41 -9.72
N GLN A 262 14.14 6.15 -10.75
CA GLN A 262 14.47 5.21 -11.82
C GLN A 262 15.66 5.71 -12.66
N ALA A 263 15.83 7.02 -12.79
CA ALA A 263 16.93 7.66 -13.50
C ALA A 263 18.08 8.11 -12.58
N HIS A 264 18.04 7.78 -11.28
CA HIS A 264 19.03 8.19 -10.28
C HIS A 264 19.31 9.72 -10.25
N LEU A 265 18.27 10.51 -10.50
CA LEU A 265 18.37 11.96 -10.47
C LEU A 265 18.48 12.44 -9.01
N PRO A 266 19.38 13.40 -8.73
CA PRO A 266 19.44 14.00 -7.40
C PRO A 266 18.15 14.81 -7.14
N VAL A 267 17.73 14.87 -5.88
CA VAL A 267 16.51 15.58 -5.44
C VAL A 267 16.50 17.05 -5.89
N ASN A 268 17.67 17.67 -6.04
CA ASN A 268 17.83 19.03 -6.54
C ASN A 268 17.24 19.23 -7.96
N MET A 269 17.18 18.18 -8.79
CA MET A 269 16.51 18.26 -10.09
C MET A 269 15.00 18.52 -9.94
N LEU A 270 14.36 17.96 -8.90
CA LEU A 270 12.96 18.25 -8.59
C LEU A 270 12.80 19.65 -7.98
N ALA A 271 13.69 20.04 -7.06
CA ALA A 271 13.65 21.34 -6.39
C ALA A 271 13.76 22.54 -7.37
N THR A 272 14.65 22.42 -8.36
CA THR A 272 14.96 23.50 -9.31
C THR A 272 14.08 23.50 -10.57
N SER A 273 13.20 22.51 -10.73
CA SER A 273 12.29 22.43 -11.88
C SER A 273 11.25 23.56 -11.86
N ILE A 274 10.95 24.15 -13.02
CA ILE A 274 9.86 25.13 -13.12
C ILE A 274 8.55 24.36 -13.27
N ILE A 275 7.76 24.30 -12.19
CA ILE A 275 6.44 23.65 -12.16
C ILE A 275 5.35 24.72 -12.33
N PRO A 276 4.28 24.47 -13.13
CA PRO A 276 3.18 25.41 -13.27
C PRO A 276 2.51 25.73 -11.93
N TYR A 277 2.13 27.00 -11.77
CA TYR A 277 1.48 27.53 -10.58
C TYR A 277 0.07 28.09 -10.94
N PRO A 278 -0.95 27.88 -10.07
CA PRO A 278 -0.94 27.02 -8.90
C PRO A 278 -1.28 25.56 -9.27
N THR A 279 -0.50 24.58 -8.80
CA THR A 279 -0.76 23.13 -8.97
C THR A 279 -0.43 22.31 -7.72
N LEU A 280 -1.01 21.11 -7.59
CA LEU A 280 -0.66 20.20 -6.49
C LEU A 280 0.75 19.63 -6.64
N SER A 281 1.28 19.56 -7.87
CA SER A 281 2.66 19.13 -8.16
C SER A 281 3.71 20.00 -7.50
N GLU A 282 3.33 21.22 -7.11
CA GLU A 282 4.16 22.08 -6.28
C GLU A 282 4.49 21.47 -4.91
N ALA A 283 3.62 20.62 -4.36
CA ALA A 283 3.91 19.95 -3.09
C ALA A 283 5.22 19.14 -3.14
N VAL A 284 5.45 18.42 -4.25
CA VAL A 284 6.65 17.58 -4.44
C VAL A 284 7.90 18.42 -4.65
N ARG A 285 7.85 19.45 -5.51
CA ARG A 285 9.02 20.32 -5.73
C ARG A 285 9.40 21.06 -4.44
N TRP A 286 8.44 21.56 -3.67
CA TRP A 286 8.74 22.38 -2.50
C TRP A 286 9.20 21.48 -1.34
N ALA A 287 8.72 20.23 -1.28
CA ALA A 287 9.33 19.23 -0.40
C ALA A 287 10.79 18.95 -0.79
N ALA A 288 11.09 18.84 -2.09
CA ALA A 288 12.46 18.64 -2.58
C ALA A 288 13.39 19.83 -2.28
N ASP A 289 12.87 21.06 -2.33
CA ASP A 289 13.61 22.30 -2.01
C ASP A 289 13.95 22.43 -0.51
N ARG A 290 13.25 21.70 0.36
CA ARG A 290 13.43 21.70 1.82
C ARG A 290 14.41 20.63 2.34
N VAL A 291 15.12 19.91 1.47
CA VAL A 291 16.05 18.81 1.82
C VAL A 291 17.41 19.32 2.29
#